data_AF-A0A543FD59-F1
#
_entry.id   AF-A0A543FD59-F1
#
_cell.length_a   1.000
_cell.length_b   1.000
_cell.length_c   1.000
_cell.angle_alpha   90.00
_cell.angle_beta   90.00
_cell.angle_gamma   90.00
#
_symmetry.space_group_name_H-M   'P 1'
#
loop_
_entity.id
_entity.type
_entity.pdbx_description
1 polymer ?
#
loop_
_entity_poly.entity_id
_entity_poly.type
_entity_poly.pdbx_seq_one_letter_code
_entity_poly.pdbx_strand_id
1 'polypeptide(L)'
;MSDDQTPRPMANLLSAVRDGSVSVEMKPEEFIYIDRDCEYFKDCIRQIQTIMDQVSRQDGWGLGEKNDEMVSAQTLVDRFKKKARGAEDGNAVYEIMNHHFRIVEDIQETHRIARERMMQADSDFAAEFTRLNETLPERPPVQLPAGPYLLPDGTGK
;
A
#
# COMPACT_ATOMS: atom_id res chain seq x y z
N MET A 1 -8.75 27.91 12.01
CA MET A 1 -9.12 26.50 11.80
C MET A 1 -8.07 25.94 10.85
N SER A 2 -6.88 25.66 11.36
CA SER A 2 -5.83 25.03 10.57
C SER A 2 -5.94 23.54 10.86
N ASP A 3 -6.35 22.76 9.87
CA ASP A 3 -6.27 21.30 9.93
C ASP A 3 -4.79 20.96 10.17
N ASP A 4 -4.47 20.57 11.40
CA ASP A 4 -3.22 19.90 11.73
C ASP A 4 -3.29 18.50 11.13
N GLN A 5 -3.15 18.43 9.81
CA GLN A 5 -3.06 17.18 9.07
C GLN A 5 -1.80 16.48 9.57
N THR A 6 -1.98 15.52 10.47
CA THR A 6 -0.93 14.61 10.89
C THR A 6 -0.24 14.10 9.62
N PRO A 7 1.08 14.28 9.48
CA PRO A 7 1.77 13.92 8.25
C PRO A 7 1.43 12.46 7.87
N ARG A 8 1.04 12.23 6.62
CA ARG A 8 0.73 10.87 6.17
C ARG A 8 1.97 9.98 6.37
N PRO A 9 1.83 8.81 7.01
CA PRO A 9 2.96 7.97 7.38
C PRO A 9 3.93 7.69 6.23
N MET A 10 3.42 7.57 5.01
CA MET A 10 4.23 7.31 3.81
C MET A 10 4.12 8.40 2.74
N ALA A 11 3.91 9.66 3.14
CA ALA A 11 3.81 10.79 2.22
C ALA A 11 4.97 10.85 1.20
N ASN A 12 6.20 10.61 1.65
CA ASN A 12 7.40 10.64 0.78
C ASN A 12 7.37 9.53 -0.29
N LEU A 13 6.90 8.33 0.07
CA LEU A 13 6.80 7.21 -0.87
C LEU A 13 5.70 7.45 -1.90
N LEU A 14 4.55 7.96 -1.47
CA LEU A 14 3.45 8.33 -2.35
C LEU A 14 3.88 9.37 -3.38
N SER A 15 4.63 10.40 -2.95
CA SER A 15 5.20 11.39 -3.87
C SER A 15 6.19 10.75 -4.84
N ALA A 16 7.11 9.90 -4.36
CA ALA A 16 8.07 9.22 -5.23
C ALA A 16 7.40 8.34 -6.31
N VAL A 17 6.35 7.62 -5.94
CA VAL A 17 5.57 6.80 -6.88
C VAL A 17 4.78 7.67 -7.85
N ARG A 18 4.26 8.83 -7.41
CA ARG A 18 3.65 9.86 -8.26
C ARG A 18 4.67 10.62 -9.12
N ASP A 19 5.93 10.62 -8.79
CA ASP A 19 6.97 11.26 -9.61
C ASP A 19 7.63 10.25 -10.56
N GLY A 20 7.33 8.96 -10.39
CA GLY A 20 7.80 7.88 -11.27
C GLY A 20 9.23 7.45 -10.95
N SER A 21 9.77 7.87 -9.81
CA SER A 21 11.09 7.49 -9.33
C SER A 21 11.13 6.10 -8.69
N VAL A 22 9.96 5.47 -8.53
CA VAL A 22 9.80 4.08 -8.07
C VAL A 22 9.08 3.29 -9.16
N SER A 23 9.74 2.26 -9.70
CA SER A 23 9.14 1.29 -10.62
C SER A 23 8.82 -0.01 -9.87
N VAL A 24 7.58 -0.47 -9.99
CA VAL A 24 7.13 -1.74 -9.43
C VAL A 24 6.91 -2.71 -10.60
N GLU A 25 7.66 -3.80 -10.65
CA GLU A 25 7.44 -4.88 -11.60
C GLU A 25 6.59 -5.94 -10.92
N MET A 26 5.31 -5.98 -11.27
CA MET A 26 4.33 -6.89 -10.67
C MET A 26 3.31 -7.36 -11.71
N LYS A 27 2.74 -8.53 -11.48
CA LYS A 27 1.67 -9.05 -12.33
C LYS A 27 0.32 -8.43 -11.96
N PRO A 28 -0.63 -8.32 -12.91
CA PRO A 28 -1.97 -7.82 -12.62
C PRO A 28 -2.68 -8.55 -11.48
N GLU A 29 -2.51 -9.87 -11.37
CA GLU A 29 -3.15 -10.64 -10.29
C GLU A 29 -2.66 -10.21 -8.90
N GLU A 30 -1.38 -9.86 -8.78
CA GLU A 30 -0.78 -9.46 -7.51
C GLU A 30 -1.31 -8.10 -7.05
N PHE A 31 -1.56 -7.16 -7.96
CA PHE A 31 -2.22 -5.90 -7.62
C PHE A 31 -3.62 -6.11 -7.04
N ILE A 32 -4.38 -7.06 -7.61
CA ILE A 32 -5.72 -7.39 -7.12
C ILE A 32 -5.65 -8.02 -5.73
N TYR A 33 -4.71 -8.93 -5.50
CA TYR A 33 -4.54 -9.56 -4.19
C TYR A 33 -4.11 -8.55 -3.12
N ILE A 34 -3.15 -7.67 -3.42
CA ILE A 34 -2.74 -6.61 -2.48
C ILE A 34 -3.92 -5.72 -2.11
N ASP A 35 -4.73 -5.29 -3.09
CA ASP A 35 -5.88 -4.43 -2.84
C ASP A 35 -6.90 -5.12 -1.92
N ARG A 36 -7.22 -6.39 -2.21
CA ARG A 36 -8.13 -7.21 -1.39
C ARG A 36 -7.60 -7.43 0.02
N ASP A 37 -6.30 -7.70 0.15
CA ASP A 37 -5.67 -7.94 1.45
C ASP A 37 -5.62 -6.65 2.26
N CYS A 38 -5.40 -5.49 1.63
CA CYS A 38 -5.51 -4.18 2.27
C CYS A 38 -6.91 -3.93 2.83
N GLU A 39 -7.97 -4.22 2.07
CA GLU A 39 -9.35 -4.13 2.57
C GLU A 39 -9.60 -5.05 3.76
N TYR A 40 -9.16 -6.31 3.68
CA TYR A 40 -9.29 -7.26 4.78
C TYR A 40 -8.58 -6.75 6.06
N PHE A 41 -7.36 -6.23 5.93
CA PHE A 41 -6.63 -5.67 7.08
C PHE A 41 -7.33 -4.44 7.66
N LYS A 42 -7.85 -3.54 6.82
CA LYS A 42 -8.63 -2.37 7.26
C LYS A 42 -9.88 -2.79 8.03
N ASP A 43 -10.60 -3.81 7.57
CA ASP A 43 -11.77 -4.34 8.26
C ASP A 43 -11.41 -4.93 9.62
N CYS A 44 -10.35 -5.74 9.70
CA CYS A 44 -9.85 -6.27 10.98
C CYS A 44 -9.49 -5.15 11.96
N ILE A 45 -8.82 -4.10 11.47
CA ILE A 45 -8.47 -2.92 12.27
C ILE A 45 -9.73 -2.24 12.82
N ARG A 46 -10.77 -2.05 11.98
CA ARG A 46 -12.04 -1.44 12.40
C ARG A 46 -12.78 -2.28 13.44
N GLN A 47 -12.74 -3.60 13.32
CA GLN A 47 -13.30 -4.51 14.32
C GLN A 47 -12.60 -4.34 15.67
N ILE A 48 -11.27 -4.33 15.69
CA ILE A 48 -10.48 -4.12 16.92
C ILE A 48 -10.82 -2.76 17.53
N GLN A 49 -10.86 -1.69 16.72
CA GLN A 49 -11.23 -0.35 17.19
C GLN A 49 -12.62 -0.31 17.82
N THR A 50 -13.60 -1.00 17.22
CA THR A 50 -14.96 -1.10 17.75
C THR A 50 -14.97 -1.79 19.12
N ILE A 51 -14.24 -2.90 19.26
CA ILE A 51 -14.13 -3.61 20.54
C ILE A 51 -13.45 -2.71 21.60
N MET A 52 -12.36 -2.03 21.24
CA MET A 52 -11.66 -1.15 22.18
C MET A 52 -12.51 0.06 22.60
N ASP A 53 -13.32 0.61 21.69
CA ASP A 53 -14.29 1.66 22.03
C ASP A 53 -15.33 1.15 23.03
N GLN A 54 -15.87 -0.06 22.81
CA GLN A 54 -16.80 -0.70 23.75
C GLN A 54 -16.16 -0.94 25.13
N VAL A 55 -14.95 -1.49 25.18
CA VAL A 55 -14.20 -1.71 26.42
C VAL A 55 -13.99 -0.40 27.19
N SER A 56 -13.64 0.68 26.48
CA SER A 56 -13.41 1.99 27.10
C SER A 56 -14.69 2.60 27.70
N ARG A 57 -15.85 2.32 27.09
CA ARG A 57 -17.16 2.87 27.49
C ARG A 57 -17.95 1.99 28.45
N GLN A 58 -17.45 0.80 28.77
CA GLN A 58 -18.16 -0.13 29.63
C GLN A 58 -18.32 0.44 31.05
N ASP A 59 -19.57 0.64 31.50
CA ASP A 59 -19.87 1.31 32.78
C ASP A 59 -19.30 0.57 34.00
N GLY A 60 -19.42 -0.75 34.03
CA GLY A 60 -18.96 -1.58 35.13
C GLY A 60 -18.42 -2.93 34.68
N TRP A 61 -17.39 -3.39 35.37
CA TRP A 61 -16.65 -4.63 35.10
C TRP A 61 -16.94 -5.69 36.17
N GLY A 62 -17.58 -5.32 37.27
CA GLY A 62 -17.93 -6.26 38.35
C GLY A 62 -16.74 -6.70 39.18
N LEU A 63 -15.67 -5.90 39.21
CA LEU A 63 -14.44 -6.18 39.95
C LEU A 63 -14.41 -5.49 41.32
N GLY A 64 -15.47 -4.74 41.66
CA GLY A 64 -15.52 -3.90 42.85
C GLY A 64 -15.07 -2.46 42.58
N GLU A 65 -15.03 -2.04 41.32
CA GLU A 65 -14.61 -0.69 40.89
C GLU A 65 -15.51 0.44 41.39
N LYS A 66 -16.70 0.12 41.91
CA LYS A 66 -17.64 1.06 42.54
C LYS A 66 -17.57 1.05 44.07
N ASN A 67 -16.71 0.23 44.65
CA ASN A 67 -16.48 0.20 46.09
C ASN A 67 -15.25 1.06 46.41
N ASP A 68 -15.46 2.17 47.12
CA ASP A 68 -14.42 3.13 47.49
C ASP A 68 -13.32 2.51 48.38
N GLU A 69 -13.61 1.42 49.09
CA GLU A 69 -12.61 0.68 49.86
C GLU A 69 -11.69 -0.18 48.96
N MET A 70 -12.09 -0.46 47.73
CA MET A 70 -11.38 -1.31 46.76
C MET A 70 -10.66 -0.47 45.68
N VAL A 71 -9.81 0.46 46.11
CA VAL A 71 -9.04 1.38 45.24
C VAL A 71 -8.26 0.65 44.13
N SER A 72 -7.75 -0.55 44.39
CA SER A 72 -7.01 -1.35 43.40
C SER A 72 -7.89 -1.80 42.22
N ALA A 73 -9.16 -2.14 42.48
CA ALA A 73 -10.11 -2.54 41.44
C ALA A 73 -10.42 -1.37 40.51
N GLN A 74 -10.73 -0.20 41.08
CA GLN A 74 -10.96 1.03 40.32
C GLN A 74 -9.72 1.39 39.47
N THR A 75 -8.53 1.37 40.07
CA THR A 75 -7.27 1.70 39.39
C THR A 75 -7.02 0.77 38.20
N LEU A 76 -7.28 -0.53 38.34
CA LEU A 76 -7.12 -1.48 37.25
C LEU A 76 -8.11 -1.20 36.11
N VAL A 77 -9.40 -1.05 36.43
CA VAL A 77 -10.45 -0.79 35.43
C VAL A 77 -10.14 0.50 34.65
N ASP A 78 -9.78 1.58 35.36
CA ASP A 78 -9.44 2.85 34.72
C ASP A 78 -8.21 2.72 33.81
N ARG A 79 -7.19 1.97 34.23
CA ARG A 79 -6.01 1.71 33.39
C ARG A 79 -6.39 0.95 32.13
N PHE A 80 -7.23 -0.09 32.23
CA PHE A 80 -7.67 -0.85 31.06
C PHE A 80 -8.52 -0.01 30.11
N LYS A 81 -9.45 0.80 30.63
CA LYS A 81 -10.25 1.73 29.83
C LYS A 81 -9.38 2.72 29.06
N LYS A 82 -8.44 3.37 29.75
CA LYS A 82 -7.47 4.29 29.13
C LYS A 82 -6.61 3.57 28.08
N LYS A 83 -6.14 2.36 28.37
CA LYS A 83 -5.31 1.58 27.42
C LYS A 83 -6.11 1.15 26.19
N ALA A 84 -7.40 0.89 26.32
CA ALA A 84 -8.28 0.60 25.19
C ALA A 84 -8.44 1.84 24.29
N ARG A 85 -8.79 2.99 24.89
CA ARG A 85 -8.97 4.27 24.19
C ARG A 85 -8.67 5.46 25.11
N GLY A 86 -7.99 6.47 24.59
CA GLY A 86 -7.76 7.74 25.30
C GLY A 86 -6.59 7.73 26.28
N ALA A 87 -5.58 6.88 26.07
CA ALA A 87 -4.31 6.97 26.78
C ALA A 87 -3.61 8.30 26.43
N GLU A 88 -3.15 9.02 27.45
CA GLU A 88 -2.55 10.36 27.31
C GLU A 88 -1.23 10.35 26.52
N ASP A 89 -0.53 9.23 26.49
CA ASP A 89 0.72 9.00 25.77
C ASP A 89 0.50 8.60 24.29
N GLY A 90 -0.75 8.55 23.82
CA GLY A 90 -1.09 8.08 22.48
C GLY A 90 -0.92 6.56 22.28
N ASN A 91 -0.59 5.81 23.34
CA ASN A 91 -0.35 4.37 23.31
C ASN A 91 -1.64 3.56 23.56
N ALA A 92 -2.79 4.15 23.24
CA ALA A 92 -4.06 3.44 23.31
C ALA A 92 -4.19 2.51 22.10
N VAL A 93 -4.75 1.32 22.30
CA VAL A 93 -4.92 0.36 21.20
C VAL A 93 -5.72 0.98 20.05
N TYR A 94 -6.79 1.72 20.36
CA TYR A 94 -7.60 2.41 19.35
C TYR A 94 -6.78 3.35 18.46
N GLU A 95 -5.90 4.17 19.04
CA GLU A 95 -5.10 5.17 18.33
C GLU A 95 -3.98 4.51 17.53
N ILE A 96 -3.33 3.49 18.09
CA ILE A 96 -2.31 2.70 17.37
C ILE A 96 -2.94 2.01 16.15
N MET A 97 -4.12 1.44 16.31
CA MET A 97 -4.87 0.84 15.21
C MET A 97 -5.25 1.88 14.15
N ASN A 98 -5.54 3.13 14.54
CA ASN A 98 -5.78 4.22 13.59
C ASN A 98 -4.51 4.57 12.78
N HIS A 99 -3.34 4.53 13.40
CA HIS A 99 -2.07 4.71 12.68
C HIS A 99 -1.83 3.57 11.69
N HIS A 100 -2.06 2.32 12.09
CA HIS A 100 -1.96 1.18 11.18
C HIS A 100 -2.95 1.27 10.02
N PHE A 101 -4.18 1.75 10.26
CA PHE A 101 -5.17 1.97 9.21
C PHE A 101 -4.62 2.91 8.13
N ARG A 102 -4.06 4.06 8.54
CA ARG A 102 -3.47 5.05 7.62
C ARG A 102 -2.28 4.48 6.84
N ILE A 103 -1.44 3.65 7.47
CA ILE A 103 -0.34 2.97 6.78
C ILE A 103 -0.88 2.04 5.68
N VAL A 104 -1.89 1.24 5.99
CA VAL A 104 -2.51 0.34 5.01
C VAL A 104 -3.15 1.13 3.87
N GLU A 105 -3.83 2.24 4.15
CA GLU A 105 -4.37 3.14 3.12
C GLU A 105 -3.26 3.69 2.21
N ASP A 106 -2.13 4.12 2.79
CA ASP A 106 -1.01 4.64 2.00
C ASP A 106 -0.37 3.54 1.13
N ILE A 107 -0.29 2.29 1.62
CA ILE A 107 0.18 1.13 0.82
C ILE A 107 -0.78 0.87 -0.35
N GLN A 108 -2.08 0.83 -0.08
CA GLN A 108 -3.10 0.58 -1.09
C GLN A 108 -3.06 1.65 -2.19
N GLU A 109 -3.02 2.93 -1.79
CA GLU A 109 -2.94 4.05 -2.71
C GLU A 109 -1.66 4.01 -3.55
N THR A 110 -0.53 3.65 -2.95
CA THR A 110 0.74 3.50 -3.67
C THR A 110 0.62 2.47 -4.81
N HIS A 111 0.07 1.30 -4.52
CA HIS A 111 -0.08 0.24 -5.52
C HIS A 111 -1.14 0.59 -6.57
N ARG A 112 -2.20 1.31 -6.19
CA ARG A 112 -3.19 1.83 -7.12
C ARG A 112 -2.57 2.79 -8.14
N ILE A 113 -1.76 3.75 -7.68
CA ILE A 113 -1.06 4.71 -8.55
C ILE A 113 -0.10 3.98 -9.48
N ALA A 114 0.67 3.02 -8.94
CA ALA A 114 1.60 2.22 -9.76
C ALA A 114 0.87 1.46 -10.87
N ARG A 115 -0.25 0.79 -10.54
CA ARG A 115 -1.09 0.09 -11.52
C ARG A 115 -1.61 1.03 -12.60
N GLU A 116 -2.17 2.18 -12.21
CA GLU A 116 -2.73 3.16 -13.16
C GLU A 116 -1.66 3.65 -14.14
N ARG A 117 -0.41 3.83 -13.69
CA ARG A 117 0.71 4.20 -14.56
C ARG A 117 1.15 3.10 -15.51
N MET A 118 1.23 1.86 -15.04
CA MET A 118 1.56 0.73 -15.89
C MET A 118 0.53 0.57 -17.01
N MET A 119 -0.76 0.67 -16.67
CA MET A 119 -1.84 0.62 -17.66
C MET A 119 -1.75 1.76 -18.68
N GLN A 120 -1.42 2.98 -18.24
CA GLN A 120 -1.23 4.12 -19.14
C GLN A 120 -0.03 3.90 -20.07
N ALA A 121 1.11 3.46 -19.53
CA ALA A 121 2.32 3.20 -20.33
C ALA A 121 2.09 2.12 -21.38
N ASP A 122 1.41 1.03 -21.04
CA ASP A 122 1.06 -0.03 -21.99
C ASP A 122 0.11 0.47 -23.08
N SER A 123 -0.86 1.31 -22.73
CA SER A 123 -1.79 1.92 -23.69
C SER A 123 -1.06 2.88 -24.64
N ASP A 124 -0.15 3.71 -24.12
CA ASP A 124 0.63 4.67 -24.89
C ASP A 124 1.57 3.95 -25.87
N PHE A 125 2.23 2.88 -25.40
CA PHE A 125 3.06 2.02 -26.23
C PHE A 125 2.25 1.36 -27.35
N ALA A 126 1.08 0.80 -27.05
CA ALA A 126 0.22 0.18 -28.05
C ALA A 126 -0.21 1.20 -29.12
N ALA A 127 -0.60 2.41 -28.71
CA ALA A 127 -0.98 3.49 -29.63
C ALA A 127 0.19 3.94 -30.51
N GLU A 128 1.37 4.09 -29.93
CA GLU A 128 2.58 4.45 -30.66
C GLU A 128 3.00 3.33 -31.63
N PHE A 129 2.92 2.07 -31.22
CA PHE A 129 3.19 0.93 -32.07
C PHE A 129 2.27 0.90 -33.29
N THR A 130 0.95 1.06 -33.10
CA THR A 130 -0.01 1.12 -34.20
C THR A 130 0.31 2.28 -35.15
N ARG A 131 0.55 3.48 -34.62
CA ARG A 131 0.92 4.65 -35.41
C ARG A 131 2.20 4.40 -36.22
N LEU A 132 3.24 3.86 -35.60
CA LEU A 132 4.50 3.57 -36.26
C LEU A 132 4.36 2.45 -37.29
N ASN A 133 3.56 1.42 -37.01
CA ASN A 133 3.30 0.35 -37.96
C ASN A 133 2.58 0.84 -39.23
N GLU A 134 1.73 1.87 -39.12
CA GLU A 134 1.05 2.47 -40.27
C GLU A 134 1.90 3.51 -41.01
N THR A 135 2.79 4.21 -40.30
CA THR A 135 3.55 5.35 -40.84
C THR A 135 4.99 5.03 -41.25
N LEU A 136 5.58 3.95 -40.73
CA LEU A 136 6.97 3.60 -41.03
C LEU A 136 7.07 2.96 -42.43
N PRO A 137 7.93 3.50 -43.32
CA PRO A 137 8.21 2.84 -44.58
C PRO A 137 8.95 1.52 -44.36
N GLU A 138 8.70 0.53 -45.22
CA GLU A 138 9.37 -0.76 -45.18
C GLU A 138 10.90 -0.58 -45.20
N ARG A 139 11.56 -1.13 -44.18
CA ARG A 139 13.02 -1.19 -44.14
C ARG A 139 13.46 -2.41 -44.95
N PRO A 140 14.47 -2.30 -45.84
CA PRO A 140 15.03 -3.47 -46.49
C PRO A 140 15.52 -4.46 -45.41
N PRO A 141 15.39 -5.77 -45.66
CA PRO A 141 15.84 -6.79 -44.71
C PRO A 141 17.30 -6.53 -44.34
N VAL A 142 17.63 -6.74 -43.06
CA VAL A 142 18.99 -6.60 -42.57
C VAL A 142 19.91 -7.43 -43.47
N GLN A 143 20.76 -6.76 -44.24
CA GLN A 143 21.77 -7.44 -45.03
C GLN A 143 22.73 -8.07 -44.03
N LEU A 144 22.63 -9.39 -43.85
CA LEU A 144 23.72 -10.17 -43.28
C LEU A 144 24.97 -9.80 -44.09
N PRO A 145 26.11 -9.48 -43.44
CA PRO A 145 27.31 -9.11 -44.17
C PRO A 145 27.58 -10.22 -45.19
N ALA A 146 27.63 -9.84 -46.48
CA ALA A 146 28.03 -10.71 -47.56
C ALA A 146 29.53 -10.98 -47.41
N GLY A 147 29.87 -11.78 -46.42
CA GLY A 147 31.20 -12.34 -46.24
C GLY A 147 31.31 -13.62 -47.07
N PRO A 148 32.51 -13.93 -47.62
CA PRO A 148 32.74 -15.24 -48.20
C PRO A 148 32.50 -16.29 -47.11
N TYR A 149 31.68 -17.30 -47.40
CA TYR A 149 31.62 -18.50 -46.56
C TYR A 149 32.99 -19.19 -46.65
N LEU A 150 33.92 -18.82 -45.78
CA LEU A 150 35.09 -19.64 -45.49
C LEU A 150 34.58 -20.87 -44.75
N LEU A 151 34.44 -21.96 -45.49
CA LEU A 151 34.39 -23.28 -44.89
C LEU A 151 35.68 -23.48 -44.06
N PRO A 152 35.65 -24.23 -42.95
CA PRO A 152 36.83 -24.47 -42.11
C PRO A 152 38.04 -25.11 -42.82
N ASP A 153 37.88 -25.50 -44.09
CA ASP A 153 38.91 -26.08 -44.97
C ASP A 153 39.52 -25.09 -45.96
N GLY A 154 39.09 -23.82 -45.96
CA GLY A 154 39.73 -22.74 -46.72
C GLY A 154 39.50 -22.76 -48.24
N THR A 155 38.49 -23.47 -48.75
CA THR A 155 38.18 -23.43 -50.20
C THR A 155 36.85 -22.71 -50.47
N GLY A 156 36.93 -21.50 -51.04
CA GLY A 156 35.78 -20.77 -51.60
C GLY A 156 35.79 -20.86 -53.12
N LYS A 157 34.61 -20.96 -53.75
CA LYS A 157 34.41 -20.66 -55.18
C LYS A 157 34.26 -19.17 -55.39
#